data_AF-Q2HFT5-F1
#
_entry.id   AF-Q2HFT5-F1
#
_cell.length_a   1.000
_cell.length_b   1.000
_cell.length_c   1.000
_cell.angle_alpha   90.00
_cell.angle_beta   90.00
_cell.angle_gamma   90.00
#
_symmetry.space_group_name_H-M   'P 1'
#
loop_
_entity.id
_entity.type
_entity.pdbx_description
1 polymer ?
#
loop_
_entity_poly.entity_id
_entity_poly.type
_entity_poly.pdbx_seq_one_letter_code
_entity_poly.pdbx_strand_id
1 'polypeptide(L)'
;MEDVGELGGASRVYEAQLERTIQELNRRKGELEDALQQLRASAASPGAAFSAEDSLDIMTKAYQDVTEAEPILPPLGSPLPALLAMRRAHQTIAETNEYADSQAASLEQLKRRIEAEQTSLREQQALQTALEGRIESLRQGLENREEKTEEQIAKERIAELKKQKDLWDKQTSSLMKQLDWFIDEHLGPMLAAEELGGPVVGGLMDIDPDDLSAGFSAHGKLKKGKDQPDQDKRQRRIDDIWGPQDEQGQARRKQKGNEAAAASAEMRDLTEQLMNRLMEADGDTSAAYVEIARESAAARFLVRSKVAMFHPRDARKLRLVDFGKDLED
;
A
#
# COMPACT_ATOMS: atom_id res chain seq x y z
N MET A 1 47.43 -22.45 34.97
CA MET A 1 46.21 -22.49 35.81
C MET A 1 46.42 -21.77 37.16
N GLU A 2 47.48 -20.94 37.30
CA GLU A 2 47.77 -20.15 38.52
C GLU A 2 47.29 -18.69 38.43
N ASP A 3 46.95 -18.22 37.23
CA ASP A 3 46.70 -16.80 36.92
C ASP A 3 45.34 -16.25 37.42
N VAL A 4 44.39 -17.14 37.74
CA VAL A 4 43.05 -16.75 38.21
C VAL A 4 43.04 -16.45 39.73
N GLY A 5 44.00 -17.00 40.48
CA GLY A 5 44.13 -16.80 41.93
C GLY A 5 44.66 -15.43 42.31
N GLU A 6 45.61 -14.88 41.52
CA GLU A 6 46.21 -13.56 41.78
C GLU A 6 45.24 -12.40 41.50
N LEU A 7 44.41 -12.51 40.47
CA LEU A 7 43.39 -11.52 40.13
C LEU A 7 42.32 -11.37 41.23
N GLY A 8 41.91 -12.48 41.85
CA GLY A 8 40.96 -12.46 42.96
C GLY A 8 41.54 -11.88 44.26
N GLY A 9 42.84 -12.08 44.51
CA GLY A 9 43.55 -11.48 45.64
C GLY A 9 43.73 -9.96 45.49
N ALA A 10 44.13 -9.51 44.30
CA ALA A 10 44.32 -8.09 44.00
C ALA A 10 43.00 -7.30 44.07
N SER A 11 41.89 -7.88 43.60
CA SER A 11 40.56 -7.27 43.70
C SER A 11 40.12 -7.02 45.14
N ARG A 12 40.34 -7.97 46.04
CA ARG A 12 39.98 -7.83 47.47
C ARG A 12 40.83 -6.80 48.20
N VAL A 13 42.13 -6.71 47.87
CA VAL A 13 43.01 -5.67 48.44
C VAL A 13 42.58 -4.28 47.97
N TYR A 14 42.18 -4.16 46.70
CA TYR A 14 41.68 -2.92 46.12
C TYR A 14 40.34 -2.47 46.73
N GLU A 15 39.40 -3.40 46.94
CA GLU A 15 38.12 -3.14 47.62
C GLU A 15 38.33 -2.64 49.05
N ALA A 16 39.22 -3.27 49.81
CA ALA A 16 39.55 -2.83 51.16
C ALA A 16 40.21 -1.44 51.19
N GLN A 17 41.02 -1.09 50.19
CA GLN A 17 41.59 0.25 50.03
C GLN A 17 40.50 1.27 49.69
N LEU A 18 39.56 0.92 48.82
CA LEU A 18 38.42 1.76 48.45
C LEU A 18 37.57 2.10 49.67
N GLU A 19 37.21 1.09 50.45
CA GLU A 19 36.37 1.24 51.64
C GLU A 19 37.03 2.13 52.70
N ARG A 20 38.35 2.00 52.90
CA ARG A 20 39.12 2.92 53.76
C ARG A 20 39.08 4.36 53.24
N THR A 21 39.27 4.58 51.93
CA THR A 21 39.20 5.94 51.37
C THR A 21 37.81 6.54 51.45
N ILE A 22 36.75 5.74 51.32
CA ILE A 22 35.36 6.20 51.49
C ILE A 22 35.12 6.65 52.94
N GLN A 23 35.55 5.85 53.92
CA GLN A 23 35.42 6.20 55.33
C GLN A 23 36.21 7.48 55.68
N GLU A 24 37.42 7.62 55.15
CA GLU A 24 38.24 8.80 55.36
C GLU A 24 37.60 10.06 54.76
N LEU A 25 37.08 9.98 53.52
CA LEU A 25 36.39 11.10 52.88
C LEU A 25 35.11 11.49 53.63
N ASN A 26 34.32 10.51 54.08
CA ASN A 26 33.11 10.79 54.87
C ASN A 26 33.44 11.45 56.21
N ARG A 27 34.52 11.01 56.88
CA ARG A 27 35.00 11.65 58.11
C ARG A 27 35.39 13.10 57.86
N ARG A 28 36.23 13.36 56.84
CA ARG A 28 36.67 14.73 56.47
C ARG A 28 35.49 15.61 56.07
N LYS A 29 34.51 15.07 55.34
CA LYS A 29 33.28 15.79 54.99
C LYS A 29 32.52 16.21 56.25
N GLY A 30 32.34 15.29 57.21
CA GLY A 30 31.69 15.61 58.49
C GLY A 30 32.43 16.70 59.25
N GLU A 31 33.76 16.61 59.36
CA GLU A 31 34.59 17.63 60.03
C GLU A 31 34.43 19.02 59.39
N LEU A 32 34.39 19.10 58.05
CA LEU A 32 34.17 20.35 57.32
C LEU A 32 32.73 20.88 57.49
N GLU A 33 31.73 20.00 57.48
CA GLU A 33 30.33 20.36 57.70
C GLU A 33 30.10 20.90 59.12
N ASP A 34 30.72 20.26 60.13
CA ASP A 34 30.68 20.71 61.52
C ASP A 34 31.40 22.05 61.70
N ALA A 35 32.57 22.24 61.08
CA ALA A 35 33.28 23.52 61.08
C ALA A 35 32.45 24.63 60.42
N LEU A 36 31.77 24.33 59.31
CA LEU A 36 30.85 25.27 58.66
C LEU A 36 29.65 25.61 59.55
N GLN A 37 29.09 24.63 60.27
CA GLN A 37 27.99 24.88 61.21
C GLN A 37 28.44 25.74 62.39
N GLN A 38 29.64 25.51 62.93
CA GLN A 38 30.22 26.34 63.98
C GLN A 38 30.47 27.77 63.51
N LEU A 39 31.01 27.94 62.30
CA LEU A 39 31.20 29.26 61.68
C LEU A 39 29.87 29.99 61.44
N ARG A 40 28.84 29.28 60.98
CA ARG A 40 27.49 29.84 60.82
C ARG A 40 26.87 30.24 62.15
N ALA A 41 27.05 29.43 63.19
CA ALA A 41 26.58 29.74 64.53
C ALA A 41 27.33 30.94 65.15
N SER A 42 28.64 31.08 64.88
CA SER A 42 29.44 32.22 65.34
C SER A 42 29.22 33.49 64.52
N ALA A 43 28.89 33.36 63.23
CA ALA A 43 28.63 34.47 62.32
C ALA A 43 27.19 35.00 62.38
N ALA A 44 26.31 34.37 63.16
CA ALA A 44 24.92 34.78 63.39
C ALA A 44 24.78 36.06 64.26
N SER A 45 25.69 37.03 64.11
CA SER A 45 25.56 38.37 64.67
C SER A 45 24.81 39.25 63.66
N PRO A 46 23.59 39.74 63.96
CA PRO A 46 22.80 40.50 63.01
C PRO A 46 23.25 41.96 63.00
N GLY A 47 23.64 42.52 61.84
CA GLY A 47 23.63 43.98 61.68
C GLY A 47 24.64 44.68 60.77
N ALA A 48 25.31 44.04 59.82
CA ALA A 48 26.09 44.76 58.81
C ALA A 48 25.35 44.73 57.46
N ALA A 49 24.66 45.82 57.12
CA ALA A 49 24.22 46.07 55.75
C ALA A 49 25.46 46.41 54.91
N PHE A 50 26.07 45.39 54.32
CA PHE A 50 27.23 45.57 53.43
C PHE A 50 26.79 46.27 52.14
N SER A 51 27.58 47.23 51.68
CA SER A 51 27.43 47.76 50.33
C SER A 51 27.74 46.65 49.30
N ALA A 52 27.22 46.79 48.08
CA ALA A 52 27.50 45.85 47.00
C ALA A 52 29.01 45.78 46.67
N GLU A 53 29.71 46.91 46.80
CA GLU A 53 31.16 47.02 46.59
C GLU A 53 31.94 46.29 47.70
N ASP A 54 31.57 46.48 48.97
CA ASP A 54 32.20 45.79 50.11
C ASP A 54 32.03 44.26 50.02
N SER A 55 30.87 43.80 49.53
CA SER A 55 30.58 42.38 49.36
C SER A 55 31.45 41.75 48.27
N LEU A 56 31.69 42.47 47.17
CA LEU A 56 32.58 42.03 46.09
C LEU A 56 34.04 41.99 46.55
N ASP A 57 34.50 42.97 47.34
CA ASP A 57 35.85 42.99 47.88
C ASP A 57 36.10 41.84 48.87
N ILE A 58 35.12 41.53 49.72
CA ILE A 58 35.18 40.39 50.63
C ILE A 58 35.21 39.07 49.85
N MET A 59 34.34 38.91 48.84
CA MET A 59 34.36 37.71 47.99
C MET A 59 35.67 37.57 47.23
N THR A 60 36.21 38.66 46.68
CA THR A 60 37.45 38.65 45.91
C THR A 60 38.63 38.22 46.78
N LYS A 61 38.73 38.76 48.00
CA LYS A 61 39.73 38.34 48.98
C LYS A 61 39.57 36.88 49.37
N ALA A 62 38.34 36.43 49.65
CA ALA A 62 38.08 35.02 49.96
C ALA A 62 38.46 34.08 48.81
N TYR A 63 38.21 34.44 47.55
CA TYR A 63 38.66 33.65 46.41
C TYR A 63 40.18 33.66 46.26
N GLN A 64 40.85 34.79 46.49
CA GLN A 64 42.32 34.87 46.50
C GLN A 64 42.90 33.97 47.59
N ASP A 65 42.37 34.04 48.81
CA ASP A 65 42.79 33.20 49.93
C ASP A 65 42.60 31.70 49.63
N VAL A 66 41.49 31.33 48.97
CA VAL A 66 41.24 29.94 48.56
C VAL A 66 42.18 29.48 47.45
N THR A 67 42.59 30.36 46.53
CA THR A 67 43.56 30.02 45.48
C THR A 67 44.99 29.92 45.99
N GLU A 68 45.33 30.64 47.06
CA GLU A 68 46.64 30.58 47.71
C GLU A 68 46.75 29.41 48.70
N ALA A 69 45.62 28.93 49.21
CA ALA A 69 45.57 27.76 50.08
C ALA A 69 45.96 26.46 49.33
N GLU A 70 46.65 25.57 50.04
CA GLU A 70 47.07 24.29 49.47
C GLU A 70 45.84 23.41 49.16
N PRO A 71 45.72 22.88 47.93
CA PRO A 71 44.58 22.06 47.55
C PRO A 71 44.56 20.76 48.34
N ILE A 72 43.37 20.31 48.72
CA ILE A 72 43.18 19.03 49.42
C ILE A 72 43.43 17.90 48.42
N LEU A 73 44.66 17.37 48.43
CA LEU A 73 45.05 16.23 47.62
C LEU A 73 44.76 14.90 48.36
N PRO A 74 44.39 13.84 47.63
CA PRO A 74 44.26 12.51 48.21
C PRO A 74 45.64 11.99 48.66
N PRO A 75 45.71 11.18 49.73
CA PRO A 75 46.97 10.61 50.21
C PRO A 75 47.63 9.68 49.18
N LEU A 76 48.96 9.58 49.25
CA LEU A 76 49.77 8.69 48.41
C LEU A 76 49.31 7.24 48.60
N GLY A 77 48.92 6.57 47.51
CA GLY A 77 48.32 5.22 47.54
C GLY A 77 46.79 5.18 47.49
N SER A 78 46.12 6.33 47.41
CA SER A 78 44.67 6.38 47.17
C SER A 78 44.31 5.88 45.76
N PRO A 79 43.29 5.00 45.61
CA PRO A 79 42.79 4.57 44.29
C PRO A 79 41.96 5.64 43.56
N LEU A 80 41.67 6.79 44.19
CA LEU A 80 40.78 7.82 43.65
C LEU A 80 41.24 8.43 42.31
N PRO A 81 42.52 8.81 42.12
CA PRO A 81 42.98 9.36 40.83
C PRO A 81 42.80 8.36 39.68
N ALA A 82 43.06 7.07 39.93
CA ALA A 82 42.87 6.02 38.94
C ALA A 82 41.39 5.82 38.59
N LEU A 83 40.49 5.83 39.59
CA LEU A 83 39.05 5.74 39.36
C LEU A 83 38.47 6.96 38.65
N LEU A 84 38.96 8.15 38.98
CA LEU A 84 38.58 9.37 38.28
C LEU A 84 39.03 9.32 36.83
N ALA A 85 40.27 8.93 36.56
CA ALA A 85 40.78 8.74 35.21
C ALA A 85 39.94 7.70 34.44
N MET A 86 39.63 6.57 35.07
CA MET A 86 38.81 5.52 34.46
C MET A 86 37.38 5.99 34.18
N ARG A 87 36.73 6.66 35.14
CA ARG A 87 35.39 7.23 34.96
C ARG A 87 35.38 8.28 33.85
N ARG A 88 36.39 9.16 33.82
CA ARG A 88 36.53 10.17 32.76
C ARG A 88 36.74 9.51 31.40
N ALA A 89 37.61 8.52 31.31
CA ALA A 89 37.81 7.76 30.08
C ALA A 89 36.52 7.08 29.61
N HIS A 90 35.78 6.42 30.50
CA HIS A 90 34.47 5.84 30.17
C HIS A 90 33.46 6.88 29.70
N GLN A 91 33.39 8.03 30.39
CA GLN A 91 32.51 9.12 30.01
C GLN A 91 32.89 9.67 28.63
N THR A 92 34.19 9.91 28.36
CA THR A 92 34.63 10.37 27.04
C THR A 92 34.35 9.34 25.96
N ILE A 93 34.52 8.04 26.24
CA ILE A 93 34.20 6.98 25.26
C ILE A 93 32.71 7.01 24.94
N ALA A 94 31.85 7.08 25.96
CA ALA A 94 30.40 7.17 25.78
C ALA A 94 30.01 8.41 24.97
N GLU A 95 30.51 9.60 25.34
CA GLU A 95 30.26 10.85 24.63
C GLU A 95 30.76 10.80 23.17
N THR A 96 31.94 10.21 22.92
CA THR A 96 32.46 10.06 21.55
C THR A 96 31.65 9.09 20.71
N ASN A 97 31.11 8.02 21.30
CA ASN A 97 30.27 7.06 20.59
C ASN A 97 28.92 7.70 20.24
N GLU A 98 28.28 8.39 21.19
CA GLU A 98 27.04 9.13 20.93
C GLU A 98 27.24 10.20 19.84
N TYR A 99 28.37 10.91 19.88
CA TYR A 99 28.73 11.87 18.83
C TYR A 99 28.94 11.19 17.47
N ALA A 100 29.67 10.06 17.44
CA ALA A 100 29.89 9.29 16.21
C ALA A 100 28.57 8.80 15.59
N ASP A 101 27.64 8.31 16.41
CA ASP A 101 26.31 7.87 15.97
C ASP A 101 25.50 9.03 15.39
N SER A 102 25.52 10.20 16.05
CA SER A 102 24.85 11.40 15.56
C SER A 102 25.42 11.89 14.22
N GLN A 103 26.74 11.79 14.05
CA GLN A 103 27.41 12.16 12.80
C GLN A 103 27.15 11.14 11.69
N ALA A 104 27.11 9.85 12.01
CA ALA A 104 26.74 8.81 11.05
C ALA A 104 25.33 9.05 10.50
N ALA A 105 24.36 9.37 11.37
CA ALA A 105 23.00 9.71 10.96
C ALA A 105 22.95 10.96 10.06
N SER A 106 23.71 12.00 10.39
CA SER A 106 23.83 13.21 9.56
C SER A 106 24.43 12.91 8.18
N LEU A 107 25.48 12.09 8.13
CA LEU A 107 26.12 11.67 6.88
C LEU A 107 25.17 10.84 6.00
N GLU A 108 24.38 9.95 6.58
CA GLU A 108 23.36 9.21 5.83
C GLU A 108 22.29 10.13 5.25
N GLN A 109 21.82 11.11 6.02
CA GLN A 109 20.87 12.11 5.53
C GLN A 109 21.45 12.93 4.38
N LEU A 110 22.71 13.35 4.49
CA LEU A 110 23.40 14.08 3.42
C LEU A 110 23.57 13.22 2.16
N LYS A 111 23.94 11.93 2.30
CA LYS A 111 24.01 11.00 1.17
C LYS A 111 22.68 10.84 0.46
N ARG A 112 21.59 10.64 1.21
CA ARG A 112 20.23 10.55 0.64
C ARG A 112 19.83 11.83 -0.10
N ARG A 113 20.18 13.00 0.44
CA ARG A 113 19.95 14.29 -0.24
C ARG A 113 20.74 14.38 -1.54
N ILE A 114 22.02 14.01 -1.53
CA ILE A 114 22.86 14.01 -2.75
C ILE A 114 22.26 13.08 -3.81
N GLU A 115 21.82 11.88 -3.42
CA GLU A 115 21.18 10.94 -4.34
C GLU A 115 19.88 11.52 -4.95
N ALA A 116 19.04 12.15 -4.14
CA ALA A 116 17.81 12.79 -4.60
C ALA A 116 18.09 13.98 -5.55
N GLU A 117 19.09 14.80 -5.25
CA GLU A 117 19.51 15.90 -6.13
C GLU A 117 20.11 15.38 -7.44
N GLN A 118 20.85 14.26 -7.40
CA GLN A 118 21.36 13.63 -8.62
C GLN A 118 20.24 13.07 -9.50
N THR A 119 19.20 12.47 -8.92
CA THR A 119 18.04 12.01 -9.71
C THR A 119 17.28 13.18 -10.29
N SER A 120 17.05 14.24 -9.50
CA SER A 120 16.43 15.49 -9.97
C SER A 120 17.19 16.11 -11.14
N LEU A 121 18.53 16.16 -11.06
CA LEU A 121 19.37 16.66 -12.15
C LEU A 121 19.23 15.82 -13.42
N ARG A 122 19.21 14.49 -13.31
CA ARG A 122 19.03 13.60 -14.47
C ARG A 122 17.65 13.79 -15.12
N GLU A 123 16.61 13.95 -14.31
CA GLU A 123 15.26 14.24 -14.79
C GLU A 123 15.20 15.59 -15.51
N GLN A 124 15.82 16.63 -14.95
CA GLN A 124 15.91 17.94 -15.60
C GLN A 124 16.66 17.87 -16.93
N GLN A 125 17.75 17.11 -17.01
CA GLN A 125 18.48 16.89 -18.26
C GLN A 125 17.63 16.13 -19.29
N ALA A 126 16.88 15.11 -18.87
CA ALA A 126 15.96 14.39 -19.76
C ALA A 126 14.81 15.29 -20.24
N LEU A 127 14.28 16.16 -19.39
CA LEU A 127 13.28 17.15 -19.76
C LEU A 127 13.87 18.17 -20.74
N GLN A 128 15.09 18.63 -20.51
CA GLN A 128 15.77 19.57 -21.41
C GLN A 128 15.94 18.95 -22.80
N THR A 129 16.44 17.72 -22.91
CA THR A 129 16.61 17.06 -24.22
C THR A 129 15.28 16.80 -24.91
N ALA A 130 14.23 16.43 -24.16
CA ALA A 130 12.89 16.27 -24.71
C ALA A 130 12.30 17.59 -25.22
N LEU A 131 12.53 18.70 -24.50
CA LEU A 131 12.09 20.04 -24.92
C LEU A 131 12.87 20.53 -26.15
N GLU A 132 14.19 20.32 -26.18
CA GLU A 132 15.02 20.63 -27.34
C GLU A 132 14.55 19.84 -28.57
N GLY A 133 14.33 18.53 -28.44
CA GLY A 133 13.78 17.71 -29.52
C GLY A 133 12.39 18.15 -29.97
N ARG A 134 11.53 18.60 -29.03
CA ARG A 134 10.22 19.17 -29.39
C ARG A 134 10.36 20.49 -30.16
N ILE A 135 11.24 21.38 -29.73
CA ILE A 135 11.52 22.65 -30.43
C ILE A 135 12.02 22.38 -31.84
N GLU A 136 12.92 21.41 -32.02
CA GLU A 136 13.41 21.00 -33.34
C GLU A 136 12.28 20.43 -34.21
N SER A 137 11.45 19.53 -33.66
CA SER A 137 10.30 18.96 -34.38
C SER A 137 9.29 20.03 -34.80
N LEU A 138 9.07 21.05 -33.96
CA LEU A 138 8.17 22.17 -34.27
C LEU A 138 8.78 23.08 -35.35
N ARG A 139 10.08 23.35 -35.30
CA ARG A 139 10.78 24.12 -36.33
C ARG A 139 10.71 23.41 -37.68
N GLN A 140 11.01 22.10 -37.72
CA GLN A 140 10.87 21.29 -38.93
C GLN A 140 9.42 21.23 -39.40
N GLY A 141 8.46 21.12 -38.48
CA GLY A 141 7.03 21.14 -38.80
C GLY A 141 6.54 22.47 -39.37
N LEU A 142 7.12 23.59 -38.94
CA LEU A 142 6.84 24.91 -39.50
C LEU A 142 7.47 25.08 -40.89
N GLU A 143 8.73 24.70 -41.07
CA GLU A 143 9.41 24.70 -42.38
C GLU A 143 8.66 23.83 -43.39
N ASN A 144 8.30 22.60 -43.01
CA ASN A 144 7.48 21.70 -43.83
C ASN A 144 6.07 22.25 -44.10
N ARG A 145 5.53 23.15 -43.27
CA ARG A 145 4.23 23.80 -43.50
C ARG A 145 4.36 25.01 -44.41
N GLU A 146 5.46 25.76 -44.33
CA GLU A 146 5.75 26.88 -45.24
C GLU A 146 5.96 26.37 -46.68
N GLU A 147 6.51 25.17 -46.86
CA GLU A 147 6.68 24.53 -48.17
C GLU A 147 5.39 23.94 -48.77
N LYS A 148 4.37 23.64 -47.93
CA LYS A 148 3.12 22.99 -48.37
C LYS A 148 2.00 24.00 -48.61
N THR A 149 1.25 23.80 -49.69
CA THR A 149 0.05 24.60 -49.99
C THR A 149 -1.09 24.26 -49.02
N GLU A 150 -1.98 25.22 -48.73
CA GLU A 150 -3.13 25.03 -47.82
C GLU A 150 -4.00 23.81 -48.17
N GLU A 151 -4.17 23.52 -49.47
CA GLU A 151 -4.89 22.35 -49.96
C GLU A 151 -4.22 21.01 -49.61
N GLN A 152 -2.88 20.99 -49.55
CA GLN A 152 -2.11 19.80 -49.16
C GLN A 152 -2.22 19.57 -47.66
N ILE A 153 -2.19 20.63 -46.86
CA ILE A 153 -2.38 20.58 -45.40
C ILE A 153 -3.78 20.06 -45.05
N ALA A 154 -4.82 20.52 -45.76
CA ALA A 154 -6.19 20.02 -45.57
C ALA A 154 -6.31 18.52 -45.90
N LYS A 155 -5.68 18.06 -47.00
CA LYS A 155 -5.66 16.63 -47.38
C LYS A 155 -4.91 15.78 -46.35
N GLU A 156 -3.81 16.26 -45.80
CA GLU A 156 -3.06 15.57 -44.74
C GLU A 156 -3.88 15.44 -43.46
N ARG A 157 -4.54 16.50 -43.01
CA ARG A 157 -5.43 16.45 -41.84
C ARG A 157 -6.58 15.47 -42.03
N ILE A 158 -7.19 15.46 -43.21
CA ILE A 158 -8.24 14.48 -43.53
C ILE A 158 -7.67 13.05 -43.53
N ALA A 159 -6.45 12.84 -44.01
CA ALA A 159 -5.80 11.54 -43.97
C ALA A 159 -5.46 11.10 -42.54
N GLU A 160 -5.03 12.02 -41.67
CA GLU A 160 -4.79 11.76 -40.24
C GLU A 160 -6.08 11.38 -39.51
N LEU A 161 -7.16 12.15 -39.70
CA LEU A 161 -8.47 11.83 -39.12
C LEU A 161 -9.00 10.48 -39.62
N LYS A 162 -8.80 10.16 -40.91
CA LYS A 162 -9.13 8.83 -41.44
C LYS A 162 -8.32 7.72 -40.77
N LYS A 163 -7.00 7.90 -40.59
CA LYS A 163 -6.15 6.92 -39.91
C LYS A 163 -6.57 6.72 -38.45
N GLN A 164 -6.93 7.81 -37.75
CA GLN A 164 -7.44 7.72 -36.38
C GLN A 164 -8.76 6.98 -36.34
N LYS A 165 -9.70 7.31 -37.23
CA LYS A 165 -10.96 6.57 -37.37
C LYS A 165 -10.72 5.08 -37.61
N ASP A 166 -9.84 4.73 -38.55
CA ASP A 166 -9.52 3.33 -38.87
C ASP A 166 -8.87 2.60 -37.68
N LEU A 167 -8.11 3.31 -36.83
CA LEU A 167 -7.53 2.77 -35.61
C LEU A 167 -8.62 2.46 -34.58
N TRP A 168 -9.52 3.42 -34.35
CA TRP A 168 -10.64 3.24 -33.43
C TRP A 168 -11.59 2.13 -33.89
N ASP A 169 -11.92 2.07 -35.18
CA ASP A 169 -12.74 1.01 -35.76
C ASP A 169 -12.10 -0.39 -35.56
N LYS A 170 -10.77 -0.49 -35.68
CA LYS A 170 -10.02 -1.73 -35.39
C LYS A 170 -10.03 -2.09 -33.91
N GLN A 171 -9.84 -1.12 -33.03
CA GLN A 171 -9.87 -1.37 -31.58
C GLN A 171 -11.26 -1.78 -31.11
N THR A 172 -12.31 -1.09 -31.57
CA THR A 172 -13.71 -1.41 -31.26
C THR A 172 -14.09 -2.79 -31.78
N SER A 173 -13.74 -3.14 -33.03
CA SER A 173 -14.03 -4.48 -33.55
C SER A 173 -13.24 -5.60 -32.87
N SER A 174 -12.02 -5.32 -32.40
CA SER A 174 -11.25 -6.26 -31.58
C SER A 174 -11.89 -6.45 -30.20
N LEU A 175 -12.29 -5.35 -29.56
CA LEU A 175 -12.93 -5.37 -28.24
C LEU A 175 -14.28 -6.11 -28.30
N MET A 176 -15.09 -5.84 -29.33
CA MET A 176 -16.39 -6.51 -29.51
C MET A 176 -16.21 -8.03 -29.66
N LYS A 177 -15.22 -8.49 -30.43
CA LYS A 177 -14.91 -9.92 -30.55
C LYS A 177 -14.48 -10.56 -29.23
N GLN A 178 -13.69 -9.83 -28.43
CA GLN A 178 -13.28 -10.31 -27.10
C GLN A 178 -14.45 -10.37 -26.13
N LEU A 179 -15.35 -9.38 -26.20
CA LEU A 179 -16.59 -9.37 -25.43
C LEU A 179 -17.49 -10.54 -25.82
N ASP A 180 -17.70 -10.77 -27.11
CA ASP A 180 -18.49 -11.91 -27.61
C ASP A 180 -17.91 -13.24 -27.15
N TRP A 181 -16.59 -13.40 -27.23
CA TRP A 181 -15.90 -14.60 -26.73
C TRP A 181 -16.08 -14.78 -25.22
N PHE A 182 -15.94 -13.70 -24.43
CA PHE A 182 -16.17 -13.75 -22.99
C PHE A 182 -17.62 -14.11 -22.63
N ILE A 183 -18.58 -13.58 -23.40
CA ILE A 183 -20.00 -13.90 -23.22
C ILE A 183 -20.27 -15.38 -23.53
N ASP A 184 -19.70 -15.90 -24.62
CA ASP A 184 -19.93 -17.28 -25.05
C ASP A 184 -19.24 -18.30 -24.11
N GLU A 185 -18.00 -18.03 -23.69
CA GLU A 185 -17.21 -18.98 -22.91
C GLU A 185 -17.52 -18.94 -21.40
N HIS A 186 -17.68 -17.74 -20.84
CA HIS A 186 -17.76 -17.57 -19.38
C HIS A 186 -19.16 -17.14 -18.93
N LEU A 187 -19.72 -16.09 -19.54
CA LEU A 187 -20.92 -15.47 -19.01
C LEU A 187 -22.19 -16.28 -19.31
N GLY A 188 -22.29 -16.89 -20.49
CA GLY A 188 -23.42 -17.70 -20.94
C GLY A 188 -23.79 -18.84 -20.01
N PRO A 189 -22.84 -19.74 -19.67
CA PRO A 189 -23.08 -20.81 -18.71
C PRO A 189 -23.51 -20.30 -17.33
N MET A 190 -22.93 -19.19 -16.87
CA MET A 190 -23.30 -18.60 -15.58
C MET A 190 -24.70 -17.98 -15.60
N LEU A 191 -25.07 -17.29 -16.68
CA LEU A 191 -26.40 -16.72 -16.85
C LEU A 191 -27.47 -17.81 -16.96
N ALA A 192 -27.19 -18.88 -17.71
CA ALA A 192 -28.07 -20.04 -17.79
C ALA A 192 -28.25 -20.71 -16.42
N ALA A 193 -27.19 -20.78 -15.60
CA ALA A 193 -27.30 -21.27 -14.23
C ALA A 193 -28.25 -20.40 -13.40
N GLU A 194 -28.13 -19.08 -13.47
CA GLU A 194 -28.98 -18.14 -12.73
C GLU A 194 -30.45 -18.25 -13.15
N GLU A 195 -30.76 -18.34 -14.45
CA GLU A 195 -32.12 -18.54 -14.97
C GLU A 195 -32.74 -19.86 -14.48
N LEU A 196 -31.92 -20.91 -14.33
CA LEU A 196 -32.32 -22.21 -13.79
C LEU A 196 -32.39 -22.23 -12.25
N GLY A 197 -32.27 -21.07 -11.58
CA GLY A 197 -32.34 -20.94 -10.11
C GLY A 197 -31.04 -21.30 -9.39
N GLY A 198 -29.93 -21.31 -10.11
CA GLY A 198 -28.58 -21.55 -9.63
C GLY A 198 -27.93 -20.35 -8.94
N PRO A 199 -26.64 -20.46 -8.62
CA PRO A 199 -25.89 -19.38 -8.00
C PRO A 199 -25.90 -18.15 -8.91
N VAL A 200 -26.01 -16.98 -8.29
CA VAL A 200 -25.98 -15.69 -8.98
C VAL A 200 -24.62 -15.51 -9.67
N VAL A 201 -24.62 -14.98 -10.91
CA VAL A 201 -23.41 -14.78 -11.72
C VAL A 201 -22.34 -14.01 -10.92
N GLY A 202 -21.13 -14.56 -10.79
CA GLY A 202 -20.03 -14.01 -9.98
C GLY A 202 -19.95 -14.49 -8.53
N GLY A 203 -20.87 -15.36 -8.08
CA GLY A 203 -20.86 -15.98 -6.74
C GLY A 203 -20.05 -17.28 -6.65
N LEU A 204 -19.81 -17.96 -7.77
CA LEU A 204 -18.85 -19.07 -7.92
C LEU A 204 -17.90 -18.76 -9.09
N MET A 205 -16.64 -19.17 -8.96
CA MET A 205 -15.59 -18.86 -9.94
C MET A 205 -15.77 -19.61 -11.27
N ASP A 206 -16.23 -20.87 -11.23
CA ASP A 206 -16.44 -21.68 -12.43
C ASP A 206 -17.68 -22.58 -12.23
N ILE A 207 -18.58 -22.59 -13.23
CA ILE A 207 -19.74 -23.49 -13.27
C ILE A 207 -19.57 -24.37 -14.50
N ASP A 208 -19.33 -25.67 -14.27
CA ASP A 208 -19.18 -26.62 -15.37
C ASP A 208 -20.53 -26.86 -16.07
N PRO A 209 -20.56 -27.09 -17.39
CA PRO A 209 -21.80 -27.38 -18.12
C PRO A 209 -22.51 -28.66 -17.63
N ASP A 210 -21.81 -29.53 -16.90
CA ASP A 210 -22.38 -30.72 -16.27
C ASP A 210 -23.19 -30.40 -14.99
N ASP A 211 -22.84 -29.32 -14.28
CA ASP A 211 -23.51 -28.83 -13.07
C ASP A 211 -24.90 -28.24 -13.35
N LEU A 212 -25.08 -27.64 -14.54
CA LEU A 212 -26.38 -27.19 -15.05
C LEU A 212 -27.41 -28.32 -15.14
N SER A 213 -26.95 -29.58 -15.30
CA SER A 213 -27.81 -30.74 -15.50
C SER A 213 -28.30 -31.42 -14.24
N ALA A 214 -27.62 -31.18 -13.11
CA ALA A 214 -28.06 -31.63 -11.80
C ALA A 214 -29.29 -30.82 -11.31
N GLY A 215 -29.44 -29.61 -11.84
CA GLY A 215 -30.43 -28.62 -11.41
C GLY A 215 -30.04 -28.02 -10.06
N PHE A 216 -30.48 -26.80 -9.81
CA PHE A 216 -30.19 -26.12 -8.55
C PHE A 216 -31.43 -26.13 -7.65
N SER A 217 -31.20 -26.26 -6.34
CA SER A 217 -32.25 -26.00 -5.35
C SER A 217 -32.57 -24.50 -5.31
N ALA A 218 -33.75 -24.10 -4.85
CA ALA A 218 -34.16 -22.69 -4.67
C ALA A 218 -33.23 -21.84 -3.77
N HIS A 219 -32.18 -22.44 -3.19
CA HIS A 219 -31.12 -21.78 -2.42
C HIS A 219 -29.76 -21.77 -3.16
N GLY A 220 -29.72 -21.98 -4.48
CA GLY A 220 -28.51 -21.92 -5.32
C GLY A 220 -27.51 -23.07 -5.14
N LYS A 221 -27.87 -24.11 -4.38
CA LYS A 221 -27.02 -25.30 -4.17
C LYS A 221 -27.27 -26.35 -5.25
N LEU A 222 -26.19 -26.93 -5.77
CA LEU A 222 -26.22 -28.09 -6.65
C LEU A 222 -27.09 -29.19 -6.04
N LYS A 223 -28.17 -29.54 -6.74
CA LYS A 223 -29.01 -30.66 -6.34
C LYS A 223 -28.25 -31.91 -6.74
N LYS A 224 -27.47 -32.49 -5.80
CA LYS A 224 -26.75 -33.74 -6.05
C LYS A 224 -27.72 -34.73 -6.72
N GLY A 225 -27.42 -35.04 -7.98
CA GLY A 225 -27.97 -36.21 -8.63
C GLY A 225 -27.74 -37.38 -7.68
N LYS A 226 -28.78 -38.19 -7.48
CA LYS A 226 -28.78 -39.27 -6.52
C LYS A 226 -27.72 -40.30 -6.95
N ASP A 227 -26.48 -40.08 -6.53
CA ASP A 227 -25.43 -41.07 -6.64
C ASP A 227 -25.91 -42.32 -5.92
N GLN A 228 -25.78 -43.41 -6.66
CA GLN A 228 -26.18 -44.78 -6.38
C GLN A 228 -26.42 -45.09 -4.89
N PRO A 229 -27.63 -45.53 -4.49
CA PRO A 229 -27.74 -46.24 -3.23
C PRO A 229 -26.94 -47.54 -3.35
N ASP A 230 -25.85 -47.61 -2.58
CA ASP A 230 -25.23 -48.82 -2.00
C ASP A 230 -25.82 -50.13 -2.54
N GLN A 231 -25.23 -50.65 -3.62
CA GLN A 231 -25.72 -51.80 -4.39
C GLN A 231 -25.55 -53.16 -3.68
N ASP A 232 -25.30 -53.19 -2.36
CA ASP A 232 -24.97 -54.45 -1.68
C ASP A 232 -26.13 -55.12 -0.92
N LYS A 233 -27.36 -54.57 -0.96
CA LYS A 233 -28.49 -55.16 -0.19
C LYS A 233 -29.87 -55.24 -0.84
N ARG A 234 -30.02 -55.15 -2.16
CA ARG A 234 -31.35 -55.41 -2.79
C ARG A 234 -31.29 -56.23 -4.07
N GLN A 235 -32.10 -57.28 -4.08
CA GLN A 235 -32.29 -58.25 -5.15
C GLN A 235 -32.62 -57.55 -6.47
N ARG A 236 -31.85 -57.86 -7.53
CA ARG A 236 -32.13 -57.45 -8.90
C ARG A 236 -33.37 -58.21 -9.41
N ARG A 237 -34.32 -57.49 -10.02
CA ARG A 237 -35.45 -58.10 -10.73
C ARG A 237 -34.99 -58.48 -12.14
N ILE A 238 -35.49 -59.61 -12.62
CA ILE A 238 -35.02 -60.28 -13.86
C ILE A 238 -35.33 -59.43 -15.12
N ASP A 239 -36.12 -58.37 -15.01
CA ASP A 239 -36.44 -57.45 -16.11
C ASP A 239 -35.30 -56.49 -16.49
N ASP A 240 -34.28 -56.31 -15.64
CA ASP A 240 -33.11 -55.42 -15.92
C ASP A 240 -32.01 -56.10 -16.77
N ILE A 241 -32.20 -57.34 -17.19
CA ILE A 241 -31.20 -58.11 -17.98
C ILE A 241 -31.45 -57.97 -19.50
N TRP A 242 -32.58 -57.40 -19.95
CA TRP A 242 -32.96 -57.47 -21.37
C TRP A 242 -33.49 -56.20 -22.06
N GLY A 243 -33.17 -54.99 -21.57
CA GLY A 243 -33.50 -53.73 -22.25
C GLY A 243 -32.28 -53.03 -22.86
N PRO A 244 -32.32 -52.54 -24.12
CA PRO A 244 -31.18 -51.85 -24.73
C PRO A 244 -30.96 -50.49 -24.05
N GLN A 245 -29.92 -50.46 -23.22
CA GLN A 245 -29.23 -49.27 -22.80
C GLN A 245 -28.39 -48.81 -23.99
N ASP A 246 -28.75 -47.68 -24.63
CA ASP A 246 -27.83 -46.75 -25.34
C ASP A 246 -28.54 -45.77 -26.29
N GLU A 247 -29.47 -44.91 -25.84
CA GLU A 247 -29.86 -43.71 -26.66
C GLU A 247 -30.26 -42.45 -25.86
N GLN A 248 -30.25 -42.45 -24.52
CA GLN A 248 -30.68 -41.27 -23.73
C GLN A 248 -29.54 -40.32 -23.32
N GLY A 249 -28.28 -40.70 -23.51
CA GLY A 249 -27.11 -39.87 -23.16
C GLY A 249 -26.80 -38.75 -24.16
N GLN A 250 -27.08 -38.95 -25.45
CA GLN A 250 -26.70 -38.00 -26.50
C GLN A 250 -27.74 -36.88 -26.72
N ALA A 251 -29.03 -37.16 -26.54
CA ALA A 251 -30.10 -36.14 -26.66
C ALA A 251 -29.98 -35.05 -25.59
N ARG A 252 -29.53 -35.39 -24.38
CA ARG A 252 -29.36 -34.44 -23.26
C ARG A 252 -28.15 -33.51 -23.43
N ARG A 253 -27.11 -33.87 -24.18
CA ARG A 253 -25.95 -32.97 -24.42
C ARG A 253 -26.28 -31.86 -25.43
N LYS A 254 -27.05 -32.16 -26.49
CA LYS A 254 -27.50 -31.15 -27.46
C LYS A 254 -28.44 -30.09 -26.86
N GLN A 255 -29.28 -30.48 -25.90
CA GLN A 255 -30.22 -29.56 -25.27
C GLN A 255 -29.53 -28.58 -24.28
N LYS A 256 -28.35 -28.92 -23.75
CA LYS A 256 -27.58 -28.14 -22.76
C LYS A 256 -26.73 -27.03 -23.37
N GLY A 257 -26.08 -27.31 -24.51
CA GLY A 257 -25.41 -26.29 -25.30
C GLY A 257 -26.40 -25.22 -25.78
N ASN A 258 -27.67 -25.59 -25.95
CA ASN A 258 -28.70 -24.65 -26.39
C ASN A 258 -29.11 -23.64 -25.31
N GLU A 259 -29.12 -23.98 -24.01
CA GLU A 259 -29.53 -23.02 -22.97
C GLU A 259 -28.43 -21.99 -22.68
N ALA A 260 -27.18 -22.44 -22.55
CA ALA A 260 -26.04 -21.53 -22.42
C ALA A 260 -25.89 -20.65 -23.67
N ALA A 261 -26.01 -21.23 -24.87
CA ALA A 261 -25.97 -20.45 -26.11
C ALA A 261 -27.17 -19.49 -26.25
N ALA A 262 -28.36 -19.86 -25.76
CA ALA A 262 -29.52 -18.97 -25.75
C ALA A 262 -29.32 -17.79 -24.79
N ALA A 263 -28.77 -18.03 -23.60
CA ALA A 263 -28.43 -16.98 -22.65
C ALA A 263 -27.33 -16.05 -23.19
N SER A 264 -26.30 -16.59 -23.86
CA SER A 264 -25.27 -15.79 -24.53
C SER A 264 -25.83 -14.97 -25.70
N ALA A 265 -26.73 -15.55 -26.50
CA ALA A 265 -27.39 -14.84 -27.60
C ALA A 265 -28.30 -13.71 -27.08
N GLU A 266 -29.06 -13.96 -26.01
CA GLU A 266 -29.90 -12.94 -25.37
C GLU A 266 -29.04 -11.80 -24.79
N MET A 267 -27.91 -12.12 -24.16
CA MET A 267 -26.98 -11.12 -23.63
C MET A 267 -26.39 -10.25 -24.75
N ARG A 268 -25.94 -10.87 -25.86
CA ARG A 268 -25.39 -10.14 -27.02
C ARG A 268 -26.42 -9.23 -27.66
N ASP A 269 -27.61 -9.76 -27.96
CA ASP A 269 -28.71 -9.00 -28.56
C ASP A 269 -29.12 -7.81 -27.67
N LEU A 270 -29.22 -8.02 -26.36
CA LEU A 270 -29.50 -6.95 -25.42
C LEU A 270 -28.39 -5.88 -25.39
N THR A 271 -27.11 -6.29 -25.37
CA THR A 271 -26.01 -5.31 -25.40
C THR A 271 -25.95 -4.53 -26.71
N GLU A 272 -26.19 -5.18 -27.84
CA GLU A 272 -26.24 -4.53 -29.15
C GLU A 272 -27.40 -3.52 -29.23
N GLN A 273 -28.60 -3.92 -28.80
CA GLN A 273 -29.76 -3.02 -28.74
C GLN A 273 -29.51 -1.82 -27.84
N LEU A 274 -28.87 -2.01 -26.69
CA LEU A 274 -28.53 -0.92 -25.76
C LEU A 274 -27.49 0.03 -26.35
N MET A 275 -26.44 -0.48 -27.01
CA MET A 275 -25.43 0.35 -27.67
C MET A 275 -26.02 1.13 -28.84
N ASN A 276 -26.78 0.47 -29.70
CA ASN A 276 -27.43 1.11 -30.85
C ASN A 276 -28.42 2.19 -30.40
N ARG A 277 -29.23 1.91 -29.37
CA ARG A 277 -30.16 2.92 -28.82
C ARG A 277 -29.46 4.09 -28.14
N LEU A 278 -28.30 3.88 -27.53
CA LEU A 278 -27.51 4.99 -26.99
C LEU A 278 -26.98 5.88 -28.13
N MET A 279 -26.48 5.28 -29.21
CA MET A 279 -26.01 6.01 -30.39
C MET A 279 -27.15 6.77 -31.10
N GLU A 280 -28.33 6.17 -31.21
CA GLU A 280 -29.52 6.82 -31.80
C GLU A 280 -30.06 7.96 -30.94
N ALA A 281 -29.89 7.89 -29.61
CA ALA A 281 -30.41 8.88 -28.69
C ALA A 281 -29.59 10.19 -28.65
N ASP A 282 -28.34 10.19 -29.14
CA ASP A 282 -27.48 11.37 -29.33
C ASP A 282 -27.53 12.39 -28.15
N GLY A 283 -27.44 11.87 -26.92
CA GLY A 283 -27.45 12.67 -25.68
C GLY A 283 -28.81 12.88 -25.01
N ASP A 284 -29.92 12.47 -25.62
CA ASP A 284 -31.24 12.46 -24.96
C ASP A 284 -31.41 11.22 -24.05
N THR A 285 -31.18 11.45 -22.76
CA THR A 285 -31.31 10.43 -21.71
C THR A 285 -32.71 9.81 -21.59
N SER A 286 -33.76 10.45 -22.14
CA SER A 286 -35.12 9.91 -22.13
C SER A 286 -35.41 8.97 -23.31
N ALA A 287 -34.65 9.07 -24.40
CA ALA A 287 -34.83 8.24 -25.60
C ALA A 287 -33.98 6.95 -25.58
N ALA A 288 -32.94 6.91 -24.74
CA ALA A 288 -31.98 5.80 -24.63
C ALA A 288 -32.50 4.52 -23.91
N TYR A 289 -33.83 4.38 -23.72
CA TYR A 289 -34.42 3.20 -23.07
C TYR A 289 -34.82 2.13 -24.09
N VAL A 290 -34.42 0.89 -23.82
CA VAL A 290 -34.88 -0.33 -24.48
C VAL A 290 -35.98 -0.98 -23.65
N GLU A 291 -37.02 -1.49 -24.30
CA GLU A 291 -38.07 -2.27 -23.66
C GLU A 291 -37.68 -3.75 -23.58
N ILE A 292 -37.73 -4.32 -22.38
CA ILE A 292 -37.42 -5.72 -22.12
C ILE A 292 -38.72 -6.49 -21.91
N ALA A 293 -38.90 -7.58 -22.66
CA ALA A 293 -40.11 -8.40 -22.65
C ALA A 293 -40.34 -9.14 -21.32
N ARG A 294 -39.26 -9.59 -20.66
CA ARG A 294 -39.25 -10.32 -19.38
C ARG A 294 -38.06 -9.90 -18.53
N GLU A 295 -38.16 -10.00 -17.20
CA GLU A 295 -36.97 -9.83 -16.36
C GLU A 295 -36.00 -10.99 -16.57
N SER A 296 -34.96 -10.78 -17.38
CA SER A 296 -33.90 -11.76 -17.60
C SER A 296 -32.70 -11.55 -16.69
N ALA A 297 -31.96 -12.64 -16.45
CA ALA A 297 -30.69 -12.66 -15.73
C ALA A 297 -29.66 -11.75 -16.40
N ALA A 298 -29.69 -11.63 -17.74
CA ALA A 298 -28.84 -10.71 -18.49
C ALA A 298 -29.08 -9.24 -18.06
N ALA A 299 -30.34 -8.81 -18.00
CA ALA A 299 -30.70 -7.46 -17.57
C ALA A 299 -30.31 -7.21 -16.10
N ARG A 300 -30.56 -8.18 -15.21
CA ARG A 300 -30.15 -8.09 -13.79
C ARG A 300 -28.64 -8.01 -13.63
N PHE A 301 -27.90 -8.80 -14.40
CA PHE A 301 -26.44 -8.80 -14.41
C PHE A 301 -25.89 -7.44 -14.84
N LEU A 302 -26.37 -6.87 -15.95
CA LEU A 302 -25.95 -5.55 -16.45
C LEU A 302 -26.19 -4.43 -15.44
N VAL A 303 -27.30 -4.48 -14.71
CA VAL A 303 -27.60 -3.47 -13.68
C VAL A 303 -26.74 -3.66 -12.43
N ARG A 304 -26.46 -4.91 -12.06
CA ARG A 304 -25.59 -5.23 -10.92
C ARG A 304 -24.12 -4.90 -11.20
N SER A 305 -23.66 -5.12 -12.43
CA SER A 305 -22.31 -4.76 -12.89
C SER A 305 -22.17 -3.25 -13.18
N LYS A 306 -23.22 -2.46 -12.98
CA LYS A 306 -23.24 -1.00 -13.17
C LYS A 306 -23.00 -0.55 -14.61
N VAL A 307 -23.28 -1.43 -15.58
CA VAL A 307 -23.20 -1.11 -17.02
C VAL A 307 -24.53 -0.57 -17.54
N ALA A 308 -25.65 -0.92 -16.89
CA ALA A 308 -26.98 -0.45 -17.25
C ALA A 308 -27.80 0.00 -16.02
N MET A 309 -28.89 0.72 -16.26
CA MET A 309 -29.82 1.19 -15.24
C MET A 309 -31.27 1.00 -15.67
N PHE A 310 -32.11 0.50 -14.75
CA PHE A 310 -33.56 0.47 -14.96
C PHE A 310 -34.17 1.88 -14.88
N HIS A 311 -35.29 2.08 -15.55
CA HIS A 311 -36.08 3.28 -15.40
C HIS A 311 -36.68 3.35 -13.98
N PRO A 312 -36.60 4.49 -13.25
CA PRO A 312 -37.04 4.59 -11.85
C PRO A 312 -38.51 4.24 -11.59
N ARG A 313 -39.36 4.33 -12.64
CA ARG A 313 -40.80 4.05 -12.57
C ARG A 313 -41.23 2.80 -13.34
N ASP A 314 -40.35 2.21 -14.16
CA ASP A 314 -40.71 1.09 -15.03
C ASP A 314 -39.58 0.08 -15.13
N ALA A 315 -39.75 -1.08 -14.49
CA ALA A 315 -38.75 -2.15 -14.46
C ALA A 315 -38.57 -2.84 -15.83
N ARG A 316 -39.44 -2.57 -16.82
CA ARG A 316 -39.31 -3.10 -18.18
C ARG A 316 -38.44 -2.24 -19.09
N LYS A 317 -38.00 -1.07 -18.61
CA LYS A 317 -37.17 -0.16 -19.40
C LYS A 317 -35.75 -0.15 -18.86
N LEU A 318 -34.79 -0.44 -19.73
CA LEU A 318 -33.36 -0.48 -19.40
C LEU A 318 -32.60 0.48 -20.31
N ARG A 319 -31.63 1.20 -19.75
CA ARG A 319 -30.71 2.05 -20.51
C ARG A 319 -29.26 1.71 -20.18
N LEU A 320 -28.37 1.91 -21.14
CA LEU A 320 -26.92 1.83 -20.91
C LEU A 320 -26.45 3.07 -20.13
N VAL A 321 -25.45 2.89 -19.26
CA VAL A 321 -24.71 4.02 -18.68
C VAL A 321 -23.84 4.61 -19.77
N ASP A 322 -23.98 5.91 -20.03
CA ASP A 322 -23.19 6.59 -21.05
C ASP A 322 -21.73 6.75 -20.59
N PHE A 323 -20.84 5.94 -21.17
CA PHE A 323 -19.39 6.01 -20.93
C PHE A 323 -18.65 6.89 -21.94
N GLY A 324 -19.33 7.36 -22.99
CA GLY A 324 -18.72 8.14 -24.07
C GLY A 324 -18.83 9.65 -23.87
N LYS A 325 -19.75 10.10 -23.01
CA LYS A 325 -19.94 11.51 -22.72
C LYS A 325 -18.92 12.03 -21.72
N ASP A 326 -17.87 12.66 -22.24
CA ASP A 326 -16.94 13.44 -21.42
C ASP A 326 -17.36 14.92 -21.39
N LEU A 327 -16.99 15.66 -20.34
CA LEU A 327 -17.41 17.07 -20.17
C LEU A 327 -16.67 18.05 -21.11
N GLU A 328 -15.65 17.58 -21.81
CA GLU A 328 -14.74 18.39 -22.63
C GLU A 328 -14.86 18.13 -24.15
N ASP A 329 -15.67 17.15 -24.59
CA ASP A 329 -15.93 16.83 -26.00
C ASP A 329 -17.27 17.39 -26.52
#